data_AF-A0A968CFV3-F1
#
_entry.id   AF-A0A968CFV3-F1
#
_cell.length_a   1.000
_cell.length_b   1.000
_cell.length_c   1.000
_cell.angle_alpha   90.00
_cell.angle_beta   90.00
_cell.angle_gamma   90.00
#
_symmetry.space_group_name_H-M   'P 1'
#
loop_
_entity.id
_entity.type
_entity.pdbx_description
1 polymer ?
#
loop_
_entity_poly.entity_id
_entity_poly.type
_entity_poly.pdbx_seq_one_letter_code
_entity_poly.pdbx_strand_id
1 'polypeptide(L)'
;DNQTHGVTESIGLNEGGILTNVLGLPTDEMQTKSTFTDAGWDFVDIWDLTCEGMNYPRFIWQIPPADFLCPHGVDFIDYSFFSNHWRESTCEATNDCEGADLDFSDKVDGIDLKIFCSLWLEGWGTK
;
A
#
# COMPACT_ATOMS: atom_id res chain seq x y z
N ASP A 1 17.40 14.88 -7.61
CA ASP A 1 16.94 14.60 -6.26
C ASP A 1 18.04 13.82 -5.55
N ASN A 2 18.54 14.32 -4.43
CA ASN A 2 19.57 13.64 -3.64
C ASN A 2 18.93 13.34 -2.28
N GLN A 3 18.50 12.10 -2.11
CA GLN A 3 17.90 11.61 -0.88
C GLN A 3 18.89 11.76 0.30
N THR A 4 18.51 12.53 1.31
CA THR A 4 19.25 12.66 2.57
C THR A 4 18.44 12.06 3.72
N HIS A 5 18.35 10.74 3.77
CA HIS A 5 18.01 10.05 5.01
C HIS A 5 19.32 9.80 5.77
N GLY A 6 19.37 10.17 7.06
CA GLY A 6 20.54 9.98 7.94
C GLY A 6 21.40 11.22 8.22
N VAL A 7 20.99 12.41 7.80
CA VAL A 7 21.64 13.67 8.24
C VAL A 7 20.99 14.18 9.52
N THR A 8 21.81 14.63 10.47
CA THR A 8 21.37 15.23 11.74
C THR A 8 20.61 16.55 11.57
N GLU A 9 20.57 17.09 10.35
CA GLU A 9 19.89 18.34 10.03
C GLU A 9 18.80 18.09 8.99
N SER A 10 17.55 18.22 9.43
CA SER A 10 16.38 18.27 8.56
C SER A 10 16.44 19.52 7.66
N ILE A 11 15.78 19.48 6.51
CA ILE A 11 15.69 20.60 5.55
C ILE A 11 14.83 21.75 6.08
N GLY A 12 15.31 22.45 7.11
CA GLY A 12 14.80 23.73 7.58
C GLY A 12 15.72 24.87 7.17
N LEU A 13 15.20 26.11 7.10
CA LEU A 13 16.06 27.29 7.01
C LEU A 13 16.98 27.32 8.23
N ASN A 14 18.28 27.25 7.99
CA ASN A 14 19.29 27.29 9.05
C ASN A 14 19.45 28.74 9.57
N GLU A 15 18.39 29.29 10.17
CA GLU A 15 18.36 30.63 10.80
C GLU A 15 18.96 30.61 12.23
N GLY A 16 19.95 29.74 12.49
CA GLY A 16 20.70 29.74 13.75
C GLY A 16 19.94 29.25 14.99
N GLY A 17 18.86 28.48 14.81
CA GLY A 17 18.09 27.86 15.89
C GLY A 17 18.17 26.33 15.90
N ILE A 18 18.13 25.72 17.08
CA ILE A 18 17.97 24.26 17.22
C ILE A 18 16.47 23.94 17.21
N LEU A 19 16.03 23.14 16.23
CA LEU A 19 14.70 22.52 16.26
C LEU A 19 14.76 21.28 17.16
N THR A 20 14.29 21.40 18.40
CA THR A 20 14.33 20.31 19.40
C THR A 20 13.12 19.37 19.32
N ASN A 21 12.15 19.65 18.43
CA ASN A 21 10.89 18.92 18.29
C ASN A 21 10.75 18.19 16.93
N VAL A 22 11.85 18.04 16.18
CA VAL A 22 11.88 17.26 14.94
C VAL A 22 12.79 16.07 15.17
N LEU A 23 12.23 14.86 15.16
CA LEU A 23 12.97 13.61 15.29
C LEU A 23 12.81 12.81 14.00
N GLY A 24 13.94 12.51 13.34
CA GLY A 24 13.96 11.52 12.28
C GLY A 24 14.02 10.12 12.89
N LEU A 25 13.17 9.22 12.41
CA LEU A 25 13.13 7.83 12.86
C LEU A 25 13.89 6.92 11.86
N PRO A 26 14.51 5.84 12.32
CA PRO A 26 15.12 4.85 11.42
C PRO A 26 14.06 4.15 10.55
N THR A 27 14.50 3.53 9.45
CA THR A 27 13.62 2.84 8.50
C THR A 27 12.71 1.82 9.18
N ASP A 28 13.24 0.98 10.07
CA ASP A 28 12.44 -0.05 10.74
C ASP A 28 11.30 0.55 11.56
N GLU A 29 11.53 1.68 12.24
CA GLU A 29 10.48 2.41 12.97
C GLU A 29 9.48 3.07 12.02
N MET A 30 9.96 3.65 10.90
CA MET A 30 9.10 4.25 9.86
C MET A 30 8.29 3.22 9.04
N GLN A 31 8.64 1.94 9.10
CA GLN A 31 7.91 0.83 8.49
C GLN A 31 7.08 0.04 9.51
N THR A 32 7.03 0.50 10.76
CA THR A 32 6.23 -0.09 11.84
C THR A 32 4.97 0.75 12.06
N LYS A 33 3.80 0.13 11.95
CA LYS A 33 2.47 0.73 12.10
C LYS A 33 2.27 1.32 13.48
N SER A 34 2.79 0.68 14.53
CA SER A 34 2.63 1.18 15.90
C SER A 34 3.22 2.57 16.10
N THR A 35 4.32 2.90 15.42
CA THR A 35 4.95 4.23 15.41
C THR A 35 3.95 5.34 15.08
N PHE A 36 3.06 5.08 14.11
CA PHE A 36 2.08 6.05 13.62
C PHE A 36 0.76 5.98 14.39
N THR A 37 0.30 4.79 14.79
CA THR A 37 -0.90 4.67 15.63
C THR A 37 -0.70 5.30 17.01
N ASP A 38 0.50 5.18 17.58
CA ASP A 38 0.87 5.84 18.85
C ASP A 38 0.89 7.37 18.71
N ALA A 39 1.13 7.87 17.50
CA ALA A 39 1.00 9.28 17.12
C ALA A 39 -0.43 9.69 16.71
N GLY A 40 -1.40 8.77 16.79
CA GLY A 40 -2.82 9.02 16.52
C GLY A 40 -3.26 8.93 15.07
N TRP A 41 -2.48 8.28 14.19
CA TRP A 41 -2.87 8.07 12.79
C TRP A 41 -3.94 6.98 12.66
N ASP A 42 -4.85 7.17 11.70
CA ASP A 42 -5.98 6.28 11.44
C ASP A 42 -5.66 5.32 10.28
N PHE A 43 -5.49 4.04 10.62
CA PHE A 43 -5.28 2.94 9.65
C PHE A 43 -6.52 2.09 9.40
N VAL A 44 -7.68 2.59 9.79
CA VAL A 44 -8.97 2.01 9.42
C VAL A 44 -9.47 2.70 8.15
N ASP A 45 -9.45 4.04 8.14
CA ASP A 45 -10.12 4.82 7.08
C ASP A 45 -9.19 5.67 6.21
N ILE A 46 -7.96 5.98 6.65
CA ILE A 46 -7.10 6.98 5.98
C ILE A 46 -5.83 6.36 5.42
N TRP A 47 -5.09 5.67 6.27
CA TRP A 47 -3.75 5.17 5.97
C TRP A 47 -3.72 3.65 5.80
N ASP A 48 -2.88 3.18 4.91
CA ASP A 48 -2.50 1.78 4.79
C ASP A 48 -1.01 1.61 5.17
N LEU A 49 -0.76 0.59 5.98
CA LEU A 49 0.56 0.00 6.23
C LEU A 49 0.32 -1.46 6.63
N THR A 50 -0.35 -2.21 5.76
CA THR A 50 -0.61 -3.64 5.96
C THR A 50 0.66 -4.47 5.76
N CYS A 51 1.62 -3.95 4.99
CA CYS A 51 2.92 -4.57 4.69
C CYS A 51 4.05 -4.01 5.58
N GLU A 52 3.96 -4.20 6.91
CA GLU A 52 5.01 -3.75 7.84
C GLU A 52 6.39 -4.33 7.49
N GLY A 53 7.44 -3.50 7.65
CA GLY A 53 8.82 -3.86 7.30
C GLY A 53 9.13 -3.97 5.80
N MET A 54 8.14 -3.74 4.93
CA MET A 54 8.33 -3.74 3.47
C MET A 54 7.98 -2.41 2.82
N ASN A 55 7.09 -1.63 3.42
CA ASN A 55 6.59 -0.37 2.89
C ASN A 55 6.47 0.73 3.95
N TYR A 56 6.21 1.96 3.50
CA TYR A 56 5.88 3.11 4.34
C TYR A 56 4.38 3.40 4.25
N PRO A 57 3.79 4.15 5.21
CA PRO A 57 2.38 4.51 5.15
C PRO A 57 2.00 5.18 3.83
N ARG A 58 0.92 4.70 3.21
CA ARG A 58 0.29 5.28 2.03
C ARG A 58 -1.16 5.61 2.34
N PHE A 59 -1.79 6.48 1.56
CA PHE A 59 -3.24 6.63 1.70
C PHE A 59 -3.95 5.43 1.10
N ILE A 60 -5.04 4.97 1.72
CA ILE A 60 -5.82 3.82 1.26
C ILE A 60 -6.23 3.99 -0.22
N TRP A 61 -6.64 5.19 -0.64
CA TRP A 61 -7.04 5.47 -2.02
C TRP A 61 -5.91 5.34 -3.06
N GLN A 62 -4.65 5.25 -2.63
CA GLN A 62 -3.49 5.04 -3.50
C GLN A 62 -3.19 3.56 -3.76
N ILE A 63 -3.88 2.65 -3.07
CA ILE A 63 -3.70 1.21 -3.21
C ILE A 63 -4.66 0.76 -4.34
N PRO A 64 -4.13 0.23 -5.46
CA PRO A 64 -4.98 -0.32 -6.51
C PRO A 64 -5.83 -1.46 -5.97
N PRO A 65 -7.08 -1.64 -6.42
CA PRO A 65 -7.93 -2.75 -5.95
C PRO A 65 -7.40 -4.14 -6.37
N ALA A 66 -6.43 -4.20 -7.29
CA ALA A 66 -5.76 -5.42 -7.75
C ALA A 66 -4.42 -5.71 -7.03
N ASP A 67 -4.09 -4.94 -5.98
CA ASP A 67 -2.94 -5.13 -5.08
C ASP A 67 -3.41 -5.99 -3.89
N PHE A 68 -3.31 -7.30 -4.03
CA PHE A 68 -3.88 -8.28 -3.10
C PHE A 68 -2.87 -8.72 -2.05
N LEU A 69 -1.60 -8.77 -2.41
CA LEU A 69 -0.54 -9.33 -1.59
C LEU A 69 0.63 -8.36 -1.49
N CYS A 70 1.21 -8.31 -0.30
CA CYS A 70 2.43 -7.54 -0.08
C CYS A 70 3.61 -8.06 -0.93
N PRO A 71 4.52 -7.16 -1.36
CA PRO A 71 4.52 -5.70 -1.15
C PRO A 71 3.56 -4.96 -2.09
N HIS A 72 3.18 -3.72 -1.74
CA HIS A 72 2.34 -2.87 -2.59
C HIS A 72 2.78 -2.80 -4.05
N GLY A 73 1.79 -2.80 -4.92
CA GLY A 73 1.89 -2.60 -6.36
C GLY A 73 1.52 -3.86 -7.14
N VAL A 74 0.76 -3.68 -8.22
CA VAL A 74 0.15 -4.80 -8.96
C VAL A 74 1.20 -5.49 -9.83
N ASP A 75 1.59 -6.71 -9.47
CA ASP A 75 2.56 -7.50 -10.23
C ASP A 75 2.22 -9.00 -10.30
N PHE A 76 3.23 -9.83 -10.58
CA PHE A 76 3.03 -11.27 -10.71
C PHE A 76 2.69 -11.98 -9.40
N ILE A 77 2.99 -11.39 -8.25
CA ILE A 77 2.57 -11.87 -6.93
C ILE A 77 1.05 -11.76 -6.83
N ASP A 78 0.48 -10.61 -7.18
CA ASP A 78 -0.98 -10.42 -7.21
C ASP A 78 -1.65 -11.27 -8.28
N TYR A 79 -1.00 -11.43 -9.43
CA TYR A 79 -1.50 -12.34 -10.45
C TYR A 79 -1.55 -13.78 -9.94
N SER A 80 -0.59 -14.20 -9.10
CA SER A 80 -0.61 -15.53 -8.50
C SER A 80 -1.82 -15.72 -7.58
N PHE A 81 -2.15 -14.71 -6.78
CA PHE A 81 -3.37 -14.67 -5.97
C PHE A 81 -4.62 -14.75 -6.85
N PHE A 82 -4.75 -13.83 -7.81
CA PHE A 82 -5.86 -13.80 -8.78
C PHE A 82 -6.05 -15.14 -9.49
N SER A 83 -4.96 -15.79 -9.90
CA SER A 83 -4.99 -17.07 -10.61
C SER A 83 -5.52 -18.23 -9.76
N ASN A 84 -5.37 -18.18 -8.43
CA ASN A 84 -5.93 -19.17 -7.53
C ASN A 84 -7.45 -19.06 -7.43
N HIS A 85 -8.00 -17.86 -7.65
CA HIS A 85 -9.44 -17.59 -7.68
C HIS A 85 -10.05 -17.68 -9.09
N TRP A 86 -9.26 -18.04 -10.11
CA TRP A 86 -9.74 -18.04 -11.49
C TRP A 86 -10.94 -18.96 -11.71
N ARG A 87 -12.01 -18.41 -12.28
CA ARG A 87 -13.31 -19.08 -12.51
C ARG A 87 -14.05 -19.50 -11.25
N GLU A 88 -13.72 -18.90 -10.10
CA GLU A 88 -14.61 -18.95 -8.96
C GLU A 88 -15.92 -18.22 -9.27
N SER A 89 -16.97 -18.61 -8.56
CA SER A 89 -18.32 -18.09 -8.69
C SER A 89 -18.98 -18.12 -7.32
N THR A 90 -20.13 -17.45 -7.14
CA THR A 90 -20.73 -17.24 -5.81
C THR A 90 -19.81 -16.41 -4.89
N CYS A 91 -19.08 -15.47 -5.50
CA CYS A 91 -18.11 -14.59 -4.86
C CYS A 91 -18.73 -13.67 -3.80
N GLU A 92 -20.01 -13.29 -3.91
CA GLU A 92 -20.70 -12.47 -2.89
C GLU A 92 -20.62 -13.09 -1.49
N ALA A 93 -20.62 -14.43 -1.40
CA ALA A 93 -20.54 -15.16 -0.13
C ALA A 93 -19.13 -15.14 0.51
N THR A 94 -18.12 -14.71 -0.24
CA THR A 94 -16.69 -14.79 0.12
C THR A 94 -15.98 -13.43 0.05
N ASN A 95 -16.75 -12.34 0.23
CA ASN A 95 -16.23 -10.97 0.10
C ASN A 95 -15.60 -10.77 -1.29
N ASP A 96 -16.40 -11.04 -2.31
CA ASP A 96 -16.04 -10.88 -3.73
C ASP A 96 -14.83 -11.75 -4.12
N CYS A 97 -14.85 -13.02 -3.69
CA CYS A 97 -13.74 -13.96 -3.87
C CYS A 97 -12.41 -13.41 -3.32
N GLU A 98 -12.45 -12.96 -2.06
CA GLU A 98 -11.34 -12.28 -1.38
C GLU A 98 -10.84 -11.01 -2.14
N GLY A 99 -11.73 -10.38 -2.91
CA GLY A 99 -11.46 -9.21 -3.75
C GLY A 99 -11.02 -9.51 -5.18
N ALA A 100 -10.91 -10.78 -5.58
CA ALA A 100 -10.53 -11.15 -6.95
C ALA A 100 -11.64 -10.91 -7.98
N ASP A 101 -12.91 -10.84 -7.55
CA ASP A 101 -14.05 -10.37 -8.36
C ASP A 101 -14.05 -8.82 -8.33
N LEU A 102 -13.34 -8.24 -9.29
CA LEU A 102 -13.04 -6.81 -9.37
C LEU A 102 -14.19 -6.01 -9.97
N ASP A 103 -15.08 -6.65 -10.74
CA ASP A 103 -16.26 -6.01 -11.32
C ASP A 103 -17.56 -6.27 -10.53
N PHE A 104 -17.47 -7.05 -9.45
CA PHE A 104 -18.58 -7.44 -8.56
C PHE A 104 -19.68 -8.19 -9.32
N SER A 105 -19.30 -9.05 -10.25
CA SER A 105 -20.23 -9.84 -11.08
C SER A 105 -20.61 -11.20 -10.48
N ASP A 106 -20.19 -11.47 -9.23
CA ASP A 106 -20.32 -12.71 -8.49
C ASP A 106 -19.44 -13.87 -9.04
N LYS A 107 -18.45 -13.54 -9.88
CA LYS A 107 -17.55 -14.48 -10.57
C LYS A 107 -16.21 -13.86 -10.88
N VAL A 108 -15.16 -14.68 -10.93
CA VAL A 108 -13.83 -14.27 -11.41
C VAL A 108 -13.63 -14.76 -12.85
N ASP A 109 -13.69 -13.86 -13.82
CA ASP A 109 -13.56 -14.19 -15.24
C ASP A 109 -12.72 -13.19 -16.06
N GLY A 110 -12.88 -13.24 -17.39
CA GLY A 110 -12.13 -12.40 -18.31
C GLY A 110 -12.35 -10.89 -18.12
N ILE A 111 -13.46 -10.48 -17.50
CA ILE A 111 -13.72 -9.08 -17.18
C ILE A 111 -12.83 -8.63 -16.03
N ASP A 112 -12.69 -9.43 -14.98
CA ASP A 112 -11.78 -9.14 -13.86
C ASP A 112 -10.32 -9.14 -14.30
N LEU A 113 -9.93 -10.12 -15.12
CA LEU A 113 -8.57 -10.15 -15.68
C LEU A 113 -8.27 -8.89 -16.50
N LYS A 114 -9.27 -8.35 -17.21
CA LYS A 114 -9.12 -7.09 -17.95
C LYS A 114 -8.92 -5.91 -17.01
N ILE A 115 -9.63 -5.84 -15.89
CA ILE A 115 -9.43 -4.80 -14.86
C ILE A 115 -8.05 -4.94 -14.25
N PHE A 116 -7.66 -6.15 -13.82
CA PHE A 116 -6.33 -6.45 -13.29
C PHE A 116 -5.23 -5.97 -14.25
N CYS A 117 -5.29 -6.34 -15.53
CA CYS A 117 -4.31 -5.91 -16.53
C CYS A 117 -4.30 -4.39 -16.77
N SER A 118 -5.40 -3.69 -16.54
CA SER A 118 -5.45 -2.22 -16.66
C SER A 118 -4.71 -1.51 -15.52
N LEU A 119 -4.57 -2.19 -14.38
CA LEU A 119 -3.85 -1.72 -13.19
C LEU A 119 -2.42 -2.31 -13.10
N TRP A 120 -1.99 -3.05 -14.11
CA TRP A 120 -0.69 -3.72 -14.12
C TRP A 120 0.46 -2.72 -13.92
N LEU A 121 1.34 -3.02 -12.96
CA LEU A 121 2.46 -2.16 -12.51
C LEU A 121 2.03 -0.80 -11.96
N GLU A 122 0.77 -0.61 -11.56
CA GLU A 122 0.36 0.52 -10.73
C GLU A 122 0.69 0.27 -9.25
N GLY A 123 0.58 1.31 -8.41
CA GLY A 123 0.81 1.20 -6.96
C GLY A 123 2.28 1.34 -6.54
N TRP A 124 3.23 1.06 -7.44
CA TRP A 124 4.64 1.37 -7.26
C TRP A 124 4.85 2.89 -7.21
N GLY A 125 5.72 3.37 -6.31
CA GLY A 125 6.00 4.80 -6.17
C GLY A 125 6.63 5.40 -7.42
N THR A 126 5.82 5.80 -8.40
CA THR A 126 5.94 6.92 -9.36
C THR A 126 4.95 6.75 -10.52
N LYS A 127 4.19 7.82 -10.81
CA LYS A 127 4.10 8.36 -12.17
C LYS A 127 4.51 9.83 -12.10
#